data_AF-A0A087S3I7-F1
#
_entry.id   AF-A0A087S3I7-F1
#
_cell.length_a   1.000
_cell.length_b   1.000
_cell.length_c   1.000
_cell.angle_alpha   90.00
_cell.angle_beta   90.00
_cell.angle_gamma   90.00
#
_symmetry.space_group_name_H-M   'P 1'
#
loop_
_entity.id
_entity.type
_entity.pdbx_description
1 polymer ?
#
loop_
_entity_poly.entity_id
_entity_poly.type
_entity_poly.pdbx_seq_one_letter_code
_entity_poly.pdbx_strand_id
1 'polypeptide(L)'
;MSATNEFKITQIVDNGQVVQLTLIENVSTEPISQKQMIIENVSKKLDQETKEQVMPLLEAILQAQPTVNIKSYQQTQVTIAMPKSRYEGMGRPQVGNTIEVNLKKI
;
A
#
# COMPACT_ATOMS: atom_id res chain seq x y z
N MET A 1 -19.67 -4.68 3.16
CA MET A 1 -18.64 -4.19 4.08
C MET A 1 -18.28 -2.78 3.66
N SER A 2 -18.61 -1.77 4.45
CA SER A 2 -18.14 -0.39 4.22
C SER A 2 -16.74 -0.34 4.82
N ALA A 3 -15.71 -0.29 3.98
CA ALA A 3 -14.35 -0.15 4.45
C ALA A 3 -14.16 1.32 4.83
N THR A 4 -14.17 1.62 6.13
CA THR A 4 -13.76 2.92 6.64
C THR A 4 -12.24 2.94 6.51
N ASN A 5 -11.73 3.55 5.44
CA ASN A 5 -10.31 3.56 5.16
C ASN A 5 -9.74 4.95 5.51
N GLU A 6 -8.66 4.94 6.27
CA GLU A 6 -7.86 6.12 6.54
C GLU A 6 -7.02 6.45 5.31
N PHE A 7 -7.00 7.72 4.90
CA PHE A 7 -6.19 8.20 3.79
C PHE A 7 -5.29 9.33 4.24
N LYS A 8 -4.01 9.26 3.90
CA LYS A 8 -3.02 10.29 4.16
C LYS A 8 -2.96 11.28 3.01
N ILE A 9 -3.02 12.57 3.30
CA ILE A 9 -2.84 13.64 2.32
C ILE A 9 -1.37 13.69 1.91
N THR A 10 -1.11 13.56 0.62
CA THR A 10 0.25 13.60 0.04
C THR A 10 0.51 14.88 -0.71
N GLN A 11 -0.53 15.50 -1.28
CA GLN A 11 -0.42 16.73 -2.03
C GLN A 11 -1.66 17.59 -1.86
N ILE A 12 -1.46 18.90 -1.87
CA ILE A 12 -2.50 19.92 -1.88
C ILE A 12 -2.17 20.90 -2.99
N VAL A 13 -3.15 21.22 -3.83
CA VAL A 13 -3.07 22.27 -4.84
C VAL A 13 -4.23 23.23 -4.61
N ASP A 14 -3.94 24.50 -4.31
CA ASP A 14 -4.95 25.57 -4.17
C ASP A 14 -4.83 26.52 -5.36
N ASN A 15 -5.91 26.68 -6.11
CA ASN A 15 -5.99 27.61 -7.25
C ASN A 15 -6.85 28.85 -6.97
N GLY A 16 -7.23 29.09 -5.71
CA GLY A 16 -7.99 30.25 -5.24
C GLY A 16 -9.50 30.00 -5.14
N GLN A 17 -10.08 29.21 -6.05
CA GLN A 17 -11.51 28.85 -6.00
C GLN A 17 -11.75 27.40 -5.53
N VAL A 18 -10.85 26.51 -5.91
CA VAL A 18 -10.91 25.08 -5.67
C VAL A 18 -9.60 24.63 -5.03
N VAL A 19 -9.72 23.74 -4.05
CA VAL A 19 -8.59 23.03 -3.46
C VAL A 19 -8.67 21.58 -3.87
N GLN A 20 -7.58 21.07 -4.43
CA GLN A 20 -7.40 19.68 -4.81
C GLN A 20 -6.51 18.98 -3.80
N LEU A 21 -7.02 17.90 -3.22
CA LEU A 21 -6.29 17.03 -2.30
C LEU A 21 -6.00 15.71 -2.99
N THR A 22 -4.75 15.28 -2.96
CA THR A 22 -4.35 13.93 -3.32
C THR A 22 -4.13 13.14 -2.05
N LEU A 23 -4.88 12.05 -1.89
CA LEU A 23 -4.80 11.17 -0.74
C LEU A 23 -4.43 9.76 -1.17
N ILE A 24 -3.59 9.11 -0.37
CA ILE A 24 -3.24 7.70 -0.52
C ILE A 24 -3.73 6.95 0.70
N GLU A 25 -4.18 5.71 0.49
CA GLU A 25 -4.61 4.85 1.57
C GLU A 25 -3.49 4.68 2.61
N ASN A 26 -3.82 4.93 3.88
CA ASN A 26 -2.89 4.85 5.02
C ASN A 26 -2.71 3.39 5.46
N VAL A 27 -2.28 2.55 4.53
CA VAL A 27 -1.98 1.14 4.77
C VAL A 27 -0.48 0.96 4.95
N SER A 28 -0.08 0.54 6.14
CA SER A 28 1.24 -0.02 6.37
C SER A 28 1.20 -1.49 5.97
N THR A 29 1.76 -1.82 4.81
CA THR A 29 1.96 -3.21 4.41
C THR A 29 3.43 -3.56 4.57
N GLU A 30 3.69 -4.74 5.13
CA GLU A 30 5.04 -5.29 5.11
C GLU A 30 5.39 -5.63 3.66
N PRO A 31 6.55 -5.18 3.15
CA PRO A 31 7.00 -5.59 1.83
C PRO A 31 7.18 -7.11 1.82
N ILE A 32 6.42 -7.80 0.96
CA ILE A 32 6.65 -9.23 0.75
C ILE A 32 7.97 -9.37 -0.03
N SER A 33 8.97 -9.98 0.61
CA SER A 33 10.25 -10.28 -0.02
C SER A 33 10.06 -11.30 -1.15
N GLN A 34 10.64 -11.05 -2.33
CA GLN A 34 10.65 -12.03 -3.44
C GLN A 34 11.18 -13.40 -2.99
N LYS A 35 12.12 -13.42 -2.04
CA LYS A 35 12.67 -14.65 -1.44
C LYS A 35 11.55 -15.48 -0.80
N GLN A 36 10.68 -14.82 -0.03
CA GLN A 36 9.57 -15.48 0.66
C GLN A 36 8.55 -16.05 -0.32
N MET A 37 8.23 -15.32 -1.41
CA MET A 37 7.35 -15.83 -2.47
C MET A 37 7.93 -17.07 -3.18
N ILE A 38 9.24 -17.11 -3.42
CA ILE A 38 9.90 -18.26 -4.06
C ILE A 38 9.85 -19.47 -3.12
N ILE A 39 10.21 -19.27 -1.85
CA ILE A 39 10.16 -20.30 -0.81
C ILE A 39 8.74 -20.86 -0.66
N GLU A 40 7.71 -19.99 -0.62
CA GLU A 40 6.31 -20.42 -0.53
C GLU A 40 5.84 -21.20 -1.78
N ASN A 41 6.23 -20.77 -2.98
CA ASN A 41 5.85 -21.47 -4.20
C ASN A 41 6.55 -22.82 -4.34
N VAL A 42 7.83 -22.90 -3.98
CA VAL A 42 8.61 -24.14 -4.03
C VAL A 42 8.13 -25.11 -2.95
N SER A 43 7.89 -24.63 -1.73
CA SER A 43 7.34 -25.44 -0.65
C SER A 43 5.89 -25.90 -0.91
N LYS A 44 5.07 -25.16 -1.66
CA LYS A 44 3.74 -25.66 -2.06
C LYS A 44 3.79 -26.76 -3.12
N LYS A 45 4.85 -26.85 -3.90
CA LYS A 45 4.98 -27.79 -5.04
C LYS A 45 5.79 -29.04 -4.73
N LEU A 46 6.55 -29.06 -3.63
CA LEU A 46 7.38 -30.20 -3.23
C LEU A 46 6.68 -31.02 -2.14
N ASP A 47 6.93 -32.32 -2.14
CA ASP A 47 6.69 -33.27 -1.06
C ASP A 47 7.66 -33.05 0.12
N GLN A 48 7.33 -33.57 1.29
CA GLN A 48 8.01 -33.23 2.55
C GLN A 48 9.47 -33.70 2.59
N GLU A 49 9.77 -34.86 1.98
CA GLU A 49 11.12 -35.42 1.86
C GLU A 49 12.01 -34.55 0.95
N THR A 50 11.48 -34.12 -0.20
CA THR A 50 12.24 -33.28 -1.14
C THR A 50 12.44 -31.85 -0.63
N LYS A 51 11.53 -31.31 0.20
CA LYS A 51 11.70 -29.98 0.82
C LYS A 51 12.93 -29.90 1.71
N GLU A 52 13.20 -30.92 2.52
CA GLU A 52 14.31 -30.90 3.49
C GLU A 52 15.67 -30.85 2.78
N GLN A 53 15.78 -31.43 1.59
CA GLN A 53 17.01 -31.40 0.79
C GLN A 53 17.15 -30.12 -0.06
N VAL A 54 16.04 -29.58 -0.56
CA VAL A 54 16.04 -28.46 -1.53
C VAL A 54 15.98 -27.08 -0.86
N MET A 55 15.32 -26.94 0.29
CA MET A 55 15.23 -25.66 1.03
C MET A 55 16.59 -25.06 1.39
N PRO A 56 17.56 -25.82 1.96
CA PRO A 56 18.85 -25.25 2.34
C PRO A 56 19.63 -24.70 1.14
N LEU A 57 19.53 -25.37 -0.02
CA LEU A 57 20.17 -24.93 -1.27
C LEU A 57 19.48 -23.70 -1.85
N LEU A 58 18.14 -23.67 -1.80
CA LEU A 58 17.34 -22.54 -2.25
C LEU A 58 17.62 -21.29 -1.41
N GLU A 59 17.72 -21.43 -0.08
CA GLU A 59 18.07 -20.34 0.84
C GLU A 59 19.48 -19.78 0.57
N ALA A 60 20.46 -20.64 0.32
CA ALA A 60 21.83 -20.22 -0.01
C ALA A 60 21.90 -19.44 -1.34
N ILE A 61 21.18 -19.89 -2.37
CA ILE A 61 21.10 -19.20 -3.67
C ILE A 61 20.35 -17.86 -3.51
N LEU A 62 19.26 -17.83 -2.74
CA LEU A 62 18.49 -16.62 -2.49
C LEU A 62 19.25 -15.62 -1.59
N GLN A 63 20.12 -16.05 -0.67
CA GLN A 63 21.01 -15.16 0.09
C GLN A 63 21.97 -14.39 -0.82
N ALA A 64 22.50 -15.05 -1.86
CA ALA A 64 23.41 -14.44 -2.82
C ALA A 64 22.72 -13.46 -3.80
N GLN A 65 21.38 -13.47 -3.87
CA GLN A 65 20.61 -12.56 -4.70
C GLN A 65 20.21 -11.28 -3.94
N PRO A 66 20.30 -10.10 -4.58
CA PRO A 66 19.79 -8.86 -4.01
C PRO A 66 18.29 -9.01 -3.73
N THR A 67 17.85 -8.63 -2.52
CA THR A 67 16.46 -8.73 -2.11
C THR A 67 15.62 -7.73 -2.91
N VAL A 68 14.87 -8.22 -3.90
CA VAL A 68 13.92 -7.39 -4.64
C VAL A 68 12.60 -7.41 -3.86
N ASN A 69 12.15 -6.23 -3.41
CA ASN A 69 10.83 -6.08 -2.81
C ASN A 69 9.77 -6.18 -3.92
N ILE A 70 9.27 -7.39 -4.15
CA ILE A 70 8.25 -7.64 -5.19
C ILE A 70 6.88 -7.57 -4.53
N LYS A 71 6.27 -6.40 -4.73
CA LYS A 71 4.85 -6.01 -4.59
C LYS A 71 4.69 -4.87 -3.59
N SER A 72 4.69 -3.66 -4.13
CA SER A 72 3.90 -2.57 -3.55
C SER A 72 2.44 -3.00 -3.58
N TYR A 73 1.80 -3.08 -2.41
CA TYR A 73 0.33 -3.08 -2.34
C TYR A 73 -0.22 -2.02 -3.30
N GLN A 74 -1.18 -2.36 -4.17
CA GLN A 74 -1.83 -1.34 -4.99
C GLN A 74 -2.68 -0.47 -4.07
N GLN A 75 -2.10 0.63 -3.60
CA GLN A 75 -2.76 1.57 -2.71
C GLN A 75 -3.87 2.30 -3.47
N THR A 76 -5.04 2.41 -2.85
CA THR A 76 -6.08 3.27 -3.38
C THR A 76 -5.59 4.73 -3.34
N GLN A 77 -5.56 5.39 -4.50
CA GLN A 77 -5.31 6.82 -4.60
C GLN A 77 -6.61 7.54 -4.92
N VAL A 78 -6.95 8.53 -4.10
CA VAL A 78 -8.14 9.36 -4.27
C VAL A 78 -7.70 10.80 -4.53
N THR A 79 -8.24 11.43 -5.57
CA THR A 79 -8.08 12.86 -5.81
C THR A 79 -9.42 13.54 -5.62
N ILE A 80 -9.50 14.43 -4.64
CA ILE A 80 -10.72 15.17 -4.30
C ILE A 80 -10.50 16.63 -4.64
N ALA A 81 -11.29 17.16 -5.57
CA ALA A 81 -11.38 18.59 -5.81
C ALA A 81 -12.63 19.13 -5.11
N MET A 82 -12.47 20.17 -4.29
CA MET A 82 -13.58 20.78 -3.56
C MET A 82 -13.47 22.31 -3.52
N PRO A 83 -14.58 23.05 -3.37
CA PRO A 83 -14.54 24.50 -3.19
C PRO A 83 -13.71 24.90 -1.98
N LYS A 84 -13.02 26.05 -2.07
CA LYS A 84 -12.18 26.56 -0.98
C LYS A 84 -12.95 26.70 0.34
N SER A 85 -14.21 27.13 0.30
CA SER A 85 -15.07 27.24 1.47
C SER A 85 -15.25 25.91 2.22
N ARG A 86 -15.37 24.79 1.50
CA ARG A 86 -15.47 23.45 2.09
C ARG A 86 -14.16 23.02 2.74
N TYR A 87 -13.04 23.24 2.04
CA TYR A 87 -11.71 22.94 2.56
C TYR A 87 -11.38 23.74 3.83
N GLU A 88 -11.74 25.03 3.86
CA GLU A 88 -11.57 25.88 5.04
C GLU A 88 -12.49 25.44 6.20
N GLY A 89 -13.74 25.07 5.90
CA GLY A 89 -14.67 24.50 6.88
C GLY A 89 -14.21 23.17 7.48
N MET A 90 -13.30 22.45 6.82
CA MET A 90 -12.65 21.26 7.36
C MET A 90 -11.45 21.55 8.27
N GLY A 91 -11.16 22.83 8.55
CA GLY A 91 -10.00 23.22 9.37
C GLY A 91 -8.68 23.25 8.60
N ARG A 92 -8.73 23.32 7.27
CA ARG A 92 -7.55 23.41 6.38
C ARG A 92 -6.55 22.26 6.62
N PRO A 93 -6.94 21.00 6.39
CA PRO A 93 -6.06 19.85 6.61
C PRO A 93 -4.80 19.95 5.73
N GLN A 94 -3.65 19.58 6.28
CA GLN A 94 -2.33 19.75 5.67
C GLN A 94 -1.76 18.45 5.11
N VAL A 95 -0.74 18.57 4.25
CA VAL A 95 0.05 17.41 3.79
C VAL A 95 0.58 16.65 5.00
N GLY A 96 0.41 15.33 5.00
CA GLY A 96 0.77 14.45 6.09
C GLY A 96 -0.36 14.16 7.09
N ASN A 97 -1.44 14.95 7.10
CA ASN A 97 -2.62 14.62 7.88
C ASN A 97 -3.37 13.43 7.29
N THR A 98 -4.07 12.71 8.16
CA THR A 98 -4.93 11.58 7.80
C THR A 98 -6.39 12.01 7.84
N ILE A 99 -7.16 11.63 6.83
CA ILE A 99 -8.58 11.88 6.69
C ILE A 99 -9.29 10.53 6.52
N GLU A 100 -10.43 10.36 7.18
CA GLU A 100 -11.31 9.21 6.97
C GLU A 100 -12.15 9.40 5.69
N VAL A 101 -12.13 8.41 4.80
CA VAL A 101 -12.97 8.41 3.59
C VAL A 101 -13.84 7.15 3.59
N ASN A 102 -15.16 7.34 3.56
CA ASN A 102 -16.12 6.25 3.49
C ASN A 102 -16.61 6.06 2.05
N LEU A 103 -16.28 4.90 1.45
CA LEU A 103 -16.71 4.52 0.11
C LEU A 103 -17.82 3.48 0.19
N LYS A 104 -19.02 3.82 -0.30
CA LYS A 104 -20.17 2.91 -0.34
C LYS A 104 -20.85 2.94 -1.71
N LYS A 105 -21.09 1.77 -2.29
CA LYS A 105 -21.94 1.61 -3.48
C LYS A 105 -23.41 1.80 -3.07
N ILE A 106 -24.14 2.58 -3.86
CA ILE A 106 -25.59 2.79 -3.73
C ILE A 106 -26.31 1.83 -4.69
#